data_AF-A0A5K7ZPD9-F1
#
_entry.id   AF-A0A5K7ZPD9-F1
#
_cell.length_a   1.000
_cell.length_b   1.000
_cell.length_c   1.000
_cell.angle_alpha   90.00
_cell.angle_beta   90.00
_cell.angle_gamma   90.00
#
_symmetry.space_group_name_H-M   'P 1'
#
loop_
_entity.id
_entity.type
_entity.pdbx_description
1 polymer ?
#
loop_
_entity_poly.entity_id
_entity_poly.type
_entity_poly.pdbx_seq_one_letter_code
_entity_poly.pdbx_strand_id
1 'polypeptide(L)'
;MEKAVRDEQLLLTDTHIADHVRANQATAAALALAQDTLAHDPALHDTAAMAISCDYGAMDADALLKQLRAMVTLLETFKNKPRFLEMQRLLMVLLRAGIHRVNGAAIDVLTLWRDAIQVDIGGKVTILGNLDDDFLNIISMGKETREAERQLTAIDQLVNDGHGEKLQSVSVAFNIPYDDTEKILFRITTMFDARGNFSRQAFDSMVDELAGYGDHVFELMWCYFKVMKACTNRVAFLNALQHLIHRMKRPKHALRYLLTDFCRRSDQVMPSDRSAFMLANILLRSYNQELDVNIEMTPEDVLNVRKGLDPDVVHYAQFRVDSMDDRFSAKVHTIHENIIAQLTASVPFDQAVTIRQLLLLEREVFIFLSLIAGHTARFILVSALREYGHPQQGIYRYSQARAYLPIFLQHLKVIIRGVGRVGAQDDVILLRQIHASEAELMQFDKSPEYQRAVVRTLAWVEKAIHSIPDATQRPVA
;
A
#
# COMPACT_ATOMS: atom_id res chain seq x y z
N MET A 1 -25.46 25.34 -26.71
CA MET A 1 -24.96 25.67 -25.35
C MET A 1 -24.64 24.34 -24.65
N GLU A 2 -23.57 23.58 -24.87
CA GLU A 2 -22.28 23.75 -25.54
C GLU A 2 -21.50 25.02 -25.17
N LYS A 3 -21.16 25.10 -23.88
CA LYS A 3 -19.86 25.56 -23.36
C LYS A 3 -19.89 25.46 -21.83
N ALA A 4 -18.79 24.95 -21.26
CA ALA A 4 -18.50 24.79 -19.82
C ALA A 4 -19.09 23.54 -19.13
N VAL A 5 -18.67 22.36 -19.59
CA VAL A 5 -18.49 21.17 -18.72
C VAL A 5 -16.98 20.88 -18.69
N ARG A 6 -16.24 21.76 -18.01
CA ARG A 6 -14.86 21.53 -17.58
C ARG A 6 -14.87 21.73 -16.07
N ASP A 7 -15.41 20.74 -15.38
CA ASP A 7 -15.35 20.64 -13.93
C ASP A 7 -14.21 19.70 -13.56
N GLU A 8 -13.20 20.29 -12.96
CA GLU A 8 -12.04 19.66 -12.35
C GLU A 8 -12.50 18.67 -11.26
N GLN A 9 -12.00 17.45 -11.37
CA GLN A 9 -12.25 16.38 -10.42
C GLN A 9 -11.15 16.42 -9.34
N LEU A 10 -11.42 16.94 -8.14
CA LEU A 10 -10.38 17.24 -7.13
C LEU A 10 -9.57 16.05 -6.59
N LEU A 11 -10.09 14.83 -6.67
CA LEU A 11 -9.33 13.59 -6.37
C LEU A 11 -8.76 12.88 -7.61
N LEU A 12 -8.98 13.44 -8.80
CA LEU A 12 -8.52 12.91 -10.09
C LEU A 12 -7.59 13.90 -10.83
N THR A 13 -7.59 15.21 -10.53
CA THR A 13 -6.75 16.21 -11.22
C THR A 13 -5.37 16.37 -10.59
N ASP A 14 -5.21 16.17 -9.28
CA ASP A 14 -3.88 16.21 -8.61
C ASP A 14 -3.20 14.83 -8.55
N THR A 15 -3.96 13.76 -8.80
CA THR A 15 -3.53 12.36 -8.76
C THR A 15 -3.54 11.70 -10.13
N HIS A 16 -3.91 12.44 -11.20
CA HIS A 16 -3.94 11.89 -12.54
C HIS A 16 -2.55 11.32 -12.82
N ILE A 17 -2.47 10.00 -12.79
CA ILE A 17 -2.41 9.18 -13.97
C ILE A 17 -2.13 7.74 -13.48
N ALA A 18 -2.91 6.75 -13.95
CA ALA A 18 -2.63 5.32 -13.71
C ALA A 18 -1.16 4.98 -13.96
N ASP A 19 -0.56 4.05 -13.21
CA ASP A 19 0.86 3.64 -13.32
C ASP A 19 1.34 3.56 -14.80
N HIS A 20 0.49 3.03 -15.68
CA HIS A 20 0.74 2.93 -17.12
C HIS A 20 0.82 4.26 -17.87
N VAL A 21 -0.07 5.20 -17.59
CA VAL A 21 -0.08 6.48 -18.30
C VAL A 21 1.03 7.39 -17.72
N ARG A 22 1.44 7.23 -16.44
CA ARG A 22 2.59 7.95 -15.86
C ARG A 22 3.87 7.42 -16.46
N ALA A 23 3.98 6.09 -16.55
CA ALA A 23 5.06 5.44 -17.26
C ALA A 23 5.12 5.92 -18.72
N ASN A 24 3.99 5.97 -19.44
CA ASN A 24 3.98 6.44 -20.83
C ASN A 24 4.40 7.92 -20.97
N GLN A 25 3.94 8.79 -20.07
CA GLN A 25 4.37 10.19 -20.05
C GLN A 25 5.84 10.34 -19.69
N ALA A 26 6.32 9.58 -18.71
CA ALA A 26 7.73 9.53 -18.33
C ALA A 26 8.59 9.00 -19.49
N THR A 27 8.14 7.97 -20.21
CA THR A 27 8.78 7.46 -21.42
C THR A 27 8.86 8.54 -22.49
N ALA A 28 7.76 9.22 -22.78
CA ALA A 28 7.75 10.29 -23.79
C ALA A 28 8.67 11.47 -23.40
N ALA A 29 8.63 11.90 -22.14
CA ALA A 29 9.49 12.95 -21.61
C ALA A 29 10.98 12.53 -21.65
N ALA A 30 11.29 11.30 -21.26
CA ALA A 30 12.65 10.78 -21.27
C ALA A 30 13.19 10.64 -22.70
N LEU A 31 12.38 10.17 -23.66
CA LEU A 31 12.78 10.11 -25.06
C LEU A 31 13.07 11.50 -25.63
N ALA A 32 12.20 12.48 -25.36
CA ALA A 32 12.41 13.85 -25.80
C ALA A 32 13.69 14.45 -25.20
N LEU A 33 13.93 14.22 -23.91
CA LEU A 33 15.14 14.71 -23.24
C LEU A 33 16.40 14.00 -23.75
N ALA A 34 16.33 12.70 -24.07
CA ALA A 34 17.46 11.95 -24.63
C ALA A 34 17.82 12.48 -26.02
N GLN A 35 16.82 12.74 -26.86
CA GLN A 35 17.02 13.33 -28.19
C GLN A 35 17.70 14.70 -28.11
N ASP A 36 17.29 15.56 -27.19
CA ASP A 36 17.86 16.90 -27.04
C ASP A 36 19.28 16.86 -26.42
N THR A 37 19.45 16.13 -25.31
CA THR A 37 20.65 16.22 -24.49
C THR A 37 21.77 15.26 -24.88
N LEU A 38 21.45 14.18 -25.60
CA LEU A 38 22.39 13.12 -25.98
C LEU A 38 22.68 13.05 -27.48
N ALA A 39 22.13 13.96 -28.30
CA ALA A 39 22.33 13.99 -29.76
C ALA A 39 23.80 13.92 -30.20
N HIS A 40 24.71 14.40 -29.35
CA HIS A 40 26.15 14.50 -29.63
C HIS A 40 26.94 13.25 -29.19
N ASP A 41 26.29 12.28 -28.55
CA ASP A 41 26.89 11.01 -28.10
C ASP A 41 25.98 9.84 -28.51
N PRO A 42 26.13 9.30 -29.73
CA PRO A 42 25.26 8.26 -30.27
C PRO A 42 25.20 7.00 -29.40
N ALA A 43 26.34 6.60 -28.80
CA ALA A 43 26.40 5.40 -27.96
C ALA A 43 25.58 5.58 -26.68
N LEU A 44 25.68 6.75 -26.04
CA LEU A 44 24.92 7.07 -24.85
C LEU A 44 23.43 7.27 -25.16
N HIS A 45 23.12 7.89 -26.31
CA HIS A 45 21.76 8.02 -26.82
C HIS A 45 21.10 6.65 -27.05
N ASP A 46 21.79 5.72 -27.72
CA ASP A 46 21.26 4.38 -27.99
C ASP A 46 21.04 3.58 -26.69
N THR A 47 21.98 3.72 -25.74
CA THR A 47 21.84 3.14 -24.40
C THR A 47 20.62 3.71 -23.67
N ALA A 48 20.39 5.02 -23.74
CA ALA A 48 19.21 5.67 -23.17
C ALA A 48 17.92 5.23 -23.86
N ALA A 49 17.88 5.20 -25.18
CA ALA A 49 16.71 4.77 -25.95
C ALA A 49 16.31 3.33 -25.63
N MET A 50 17.29 2.43 -25.48
CA MET A 50 17.08 1.06 -25.02
C MET A 50 16.49 1.06 -23.59
N ALA A 51 17.11 1.77 -22.66
CA ALA A 51 16.66 1.81 -21.26
C ALA A 51 15.23 2.36 -21.11
N ILE A 52 14.86 3.36 -21.91
CA ILE A 52 13.57 4.06 -21.84
C ILE A 52 12.43 3.25 -22.48
N SER A 53 12.70 2.54 -23.59
CA SER A 53 11.66 1.92 -24.43
C SER A 53 11.39 0.45 -24.10
N CYS A 54 11.90 -0.03 -22.98
CA CYS A 54 11.87 -1.45 -22.62
C CYS A 54 10.49 -1.93 -22.15
N ASP A 55 10.01 -3.05 -22.69
CA ASP A 55 8.84 -3.75 -22.16
C ASP A 55 9.24 -4.76 -21.08
N TYR A 56 9.17 -4.32 -19.83
CA TYR A 56 9.47 -5.16 -18.66
C TYR A 56 8.62 -6.43 -18.57
N GLY A 57 7.40 -6.44 -19.14
CA GLY A 57 6.50 -7.61 -19.08
C GLY A 57 6.98 -8.81 -19.88
N ALA A 58 7.78 -8.57 -20.92
CA ALA A 58 8.30 -9.61 -21.83
C ALA A 58 9.76 -10.02 -21.52
N MET A 59 10.36 -9.47 -20.46
CA MET A 59 11.77 -9.71 -20.14
C MET A 59 12.02 -11.11 -19.56
N ASP A 60 12.98 -11.80 -20.15
CA ASP A 60 13.69 -12.92 -19.53
C ASP A 60 14.89 -12.41 -18.70
N ALA A 61 15.65 -13.33 -18.11
CA ALA A 61 16.79 -13.01 -17.25
C ALA A 61 17.90 -12.23 -17.99
N ASP A 62 18.18 -12.59 -19.25
CA ASP A 62 19.20 -11.92 -20.07
C ASP A 62 18.79 -10.50 -20.47
N ALA A 63 17.52 -10.32 -20.85
CA ALA A 63 16.95 -9.01 -21.16
C ALA A 63 16.96 -8.10 -19.92
N LEU A 64 16.59 -8.64 -18.75
CA LEU A 64 16.65 -7.90 -17.49
C LEU A 64 18.09 -7.48 -17.15
N LEU A 65 19.06 -8.39 -17.29
CA LEU A 65 20.46 -8.07 -17.05
C LEU A 65 20.97 -6.94 -17.97
N LYS A 66 20.63 -6.98 -19.26
CA LYS A 66 20.98 -5.91 -20.21
C LYS A 66 20.34 -4.58 -19.80
N GLN A 67 19.07 -4.61 -19.40
CA GLN A 67 18.34 -3.43 -18.96
C GLN A 67 18.96 -2.81 -17.70
N LEU A 68 19.24 -3.61 -16.68
CA LEU A 68 19.88 -3.14 -15.45
C LEU A 68 21.27 -2.56 -15.74
N ARG A 69 22.08 -3.22 -16.57
CA ARG A 69 23.40 -2.68 -16.97
C ARG A 69 23.29 -1.32 -17.65
N ALA A 70 22.33 -1.13 -18.55
CA ALA A 70 22.14 0.13 -19.24
C ALA A 70 21.71 1.24 -18.28
N MET A 71 20.74 0.96 -17.40
CA MET A 71 20.31 1.89 -16.36
C MET A 71 21.48 2.30 -15.46
N VAL A 72 22.25 1.33 -14.96
CA VAL A 72 23.43 1.60 -14.11
C VAL A 72 24.47 2.44 -14.85
N THR A 73 24.75 2.11 -16.11
CA THR A 73 25.69 2.87 -16.94
C THR A 73 25.24 4.32 -17.13
N LEU A 74 23.95 4.54 -17.40
CA LEU A 74 23.39 5.88 -17.57
C LEU A 74 23.43 6.67 -16.26
N LEU A 75 22.98 6.08 -15.15
CA LEU A 75 22.95 6.73 -13.85
C LEU A 75 24.36 7.13 -13.38
N GLU A 76 25.34 6.25 -13.53
CA GLU A 76 26.76 6.57 -13.25
C GLU A 76 27.30 7.64 -14.20
N THR A 77 26.98 7.59 -15.49
CA THR A 77 27.40 8.61 -16.46
C THR A 77 26.80 9.98 -16.14
N PHE A 78 25.59 10.03 -15.62
CA PHE A 78 24.89 11.26 -15.26
C PHE A 78 25.22 11.76 -13.85
N LYS A 79 25.86 10.93 -13.02
CA LYS A 79 26.19 11.23 -11.62
C LYS A 79 26.90 12.57 -11.50
N ASN A 80 26.45 13.39 -10.56
CA ASN A 80 26.98 14.74 -10.30
C ASN A 80 26.90 15.74 -11.47
N LYS A 81 26.05 15.49 -12.49
CA LYS A 81 25.84 16.42 -13.62
C LYS A 81 24.44 17.03 -13.56
N PRO A 82 24.29 18.29 -13.09
CA PRO A 82 22.97 18.92 -12.91
C PRO A 82 22.07 18.91 -14.14
N ARG A 83 22.67 19.01 -15.34
CA ARG A 83 21.94 18.97 -16.62
C ARG A 83 21.19 17.66 -16.88
N PHE A 84 21.55 16.57 -16.19
CA PHE A 84 20.93 15.25 -16.37
C PHE A 84 20.06 14.83 -15.18
N LEU A 85 19.83 15.73 -14.21
CA LEU A 85 19.05 15.40 -13.01
C LEU A 85 17.63 14.92 -13.36
N GLU A 86 16.97 15.59 -14.30
CA GLU A 86 15.64 15.20 -14.74
C GLU A 86 15.64 13.84 -15.46
N MET A 87 16.67 13.56 -16.27
CA MET A 87 16.82 12.25 -16.91
C MET A 87 17.00 11.15 -15.87
N GLN A 88 17.85 11.36 -14.86
CA GLN A 88 18.03 10.40 -13.77
C GLN A 88 16.71 10.11 -13.06
N ARG A 89 15.94 11.16 -12.73
CA ARG A 89 14.63 11.03 -12.11
C ARG A 89 13.68 10.19 -12.97
N LEU A 90 13.58 10.48 -14.26
CA LEU A 90 12.71 9.75 -15.18
C LEU A 90 13.12 8.28 -15.33
N LEU A 91 14.42 7.97 -15.40
CA LEU A 91 14.91 6.59 -15.44
C LEU A 91 14.52 5.79 -14.19
N MET A 92 14.59 6.41 -13.01
CA MET A 92 14.17 5.78 -11.76
C MET A 92 12.66 5.53 -11.71
N VAL A 93 11.86 6.49 -12.19
CA VAL A 93 10.39 6.32 -12.33
C VAL A 93 10.07 5.16 -13.27
N LEU A 94 10.74 5.06 -14.42
CA LEU A 94 10.54 3.97 -15.37
C LEU A 94 10.93 2.61 -14.80
N LEU A 95 12.05 2.54 -14.08
CA LEU A 95 12.46 1.30 -13.38
C LEU A 95 11.42 0.89 -12.34
N ARG A 96 10.94 1.84 -11.52
CA ARG A 96 9.93 1.59 -10.49
C ARG A 96 8.62 1.08 -11.09
N ALA A 97 8.13 1.69 -12.17
CA ALA A 97 6.94 1.24 -12.87
C ALA A 97 7.15 -0.13 -13.55
N GLY A 98 8.34 -0.39 -14.08
CA GLY A 98 8.67 -1.58 -14.85
C GLY A 98 8.93 -2.83 -14.02
N ILE A 99 9.69 -2.73 -12.92
CA ILE A 99 10.27 -3.90 -12.24
C ILE A 99 9.22 -4.91 -11.75
N HIS A 100 8.05 -4.44 -11.33
CA HIS A 100 6.96 -5.31 -10.85
C HIS A 100 6.30 -6.11 -11.98
N ARG A 101 6.52 -5.74 -13.24
CA ARG A 101 5.99 -6.44 -14.43
C ARG A 101 6.93 -7.54 -14.92
N VAL A 102 8.19 -7.55 -14.47
CA VAL A 102 9.20 -8.55 -14.87
C VAL A 102 8.77 -9.96 -14.47
N ASN A 103 8.99 -10.93 -15.35
CA ASN A 103 8.72 -12.35 -15.09
C ASN A 103 9.42 -12.81 -13.79
N GLY A 104 8.74 -13.61 -12.96
CA GLY A 104 9.30 -14.13 -11.71
C GLY A 104 10.64 -14.86 -11.92
N ALA A 105 10.75 -15.73 -12.92
CA ALA A 105 12.00 -16.44 -13.20
C ALA A 105 13.16 -15.50 -13.54
N ALA A 106 12.87 -14.37 -14.20
CA ALA A 106 13.87 -13.37 -14.52
C ALA A 106 14.29 -12.54 -13.29
N ILE A 107 13.41 -12.34 -12.31
CA ILE A 107 13.75 -11.60 -11.08
C ILE A 107 14.47 -12.48 -10.04
N ASP A 108 14.26 -13.80 -10.10
CA ASP A 108 14.83 -14.77 -9.16
C ASP A 108 16.34 -14.89 -9.29
N VAL A 109 16.88 -14.70 -10.49
CA VAL A 109 18.34 -14.73 -10.73
C VAL A 109 19.11 -13.59 -10.06
N LEU A 110 18.40 -12.57 -9.55
CA LEU A 110 18.99 -11.41 -8.89
C LEU A 110 19.24 -11.70 -7.40
N THR A 111 20.43 -11.42 -6.89
CA THR A 111 20.72 -11.39 -5.45
C THR A 111 21.24 -10.00 -5.08
N LEU A 112 20.67 -9.41 -4.04
CA LEU A 112 21.03 -8.06 -3.57
C LEU A 112 22.12 -8.15 -2.50
N TRP A 113 23.18 -7.35 -2.65
CA TRP A 113 24.36 -7.35 -1.78
C TRP A 113 24.81 -5.91 -1.51
N ARG A 114 24.53 -5.36 -0.33
CA ARG A 114 24.95 -4.00 0.11
C ARG A 114 24.77 -2.90 -0.95
N ASP A 115 25.75 -2.71 -1.83
CA ASP A 115 25.85 -1.72 -2.91
C ASP A 115 25.87 -2.35 -4.32
N ALA A 116 25.42 -3.60 -4.45
CA ALA A 116 25.54 -4.39 -5.68
C ALA A 116 24.37 -5.34 -5.91
N ILE A 117 24.16 -5.69 -7.19
CA ILE A 117 23.29 -6.76 -7.64
C ILE A 117 24.16 -7.85 -8.26
N GLN A 118 24.06 -9.06 -7.74
CA GLN A 118 24.58 -10.26 -8.38
C GLN A 118 23.48 -10.88 -9.25
N VAL A 119 23.83 -11.26 -10.48
CA VAL A 119 22.91 -11.90 -11.43
C VAL A 119 23.50 -13.23 -11.85
N ASP A 120 22.81 -14.34 -11.58
CA ASP A 120 23.22 -15.69 -11.94
C ASP A 120 22.33 -16.29 -13.02
N ILE A 121 22.85 -16.36 -14.25
CA ILE A 121 22.13 -16.92 -15.39
C ILE A 121 22.87 -18.17 -15.84
N GLY A 122 22.27 -19.34 -15.59
CA GLY A 122 22.85 -20.63 -15.98
C GLY A 122 24.23 -20.91 -15.37
N GLY A 123 24.49 -20.46 -14.15
CA GLY A 123 25.78 -20.60 -13.44
C GLY A 123 26.80 -19.52 -13.79
N LYS A 124 26.46 -18.59 -14.70
CA LYS A 124 27.31 -17.45 -15.02
C LYS A 124 26.92 -16.25 -14.16
N VAL A 125 27.79 -15.93 -13.21
CA VAL A 125 27.62 -14.81 -12.29
C VAL A 125 28.12 -13.50 -12.92
N THR A 126 27.26 -12.48 -12.96
CA THR A 126 27.62 -11.08 -13.24
C THR A 126 27.36 -10.24 -11.98
N ILE A 127 28.23 -9.28 -11.69
CA ILE A 127 28.02 -8.31 -10.59
C ILE A 127 27.84 -6.90 -11.20
N LEU A 128 26.79 -6.20 -10.76
CA LEU A 128 26.55 -4.78 -10.99
C LEU A 128 26.79 -4.05 -9.67
N GLY A 129 27.91 -3.33 -9.51
CA GLY A 129 28.29 -2.68 -8.25
C GLY A 129 28.16 -1.15 -8.28
N ASN A 130 28.44 -0.52 -7.12
CA ASN A 130 28.32 0.93 -6.88
C ASN A 130 26.90 1.48 -7.11
N LEU A 131 25.90 0.70 -6.72
CA LEU A 131 24.50 1.05 -6.91
C LEU A 131 24.01 1.97 -5.80
N ASP A 132 23.18 2.94 -6.17
CA ASP A 132 22.48 3.79 -5.22
C ASP A 132 21.41 3.00 -4.45
N ASP A 133 21.18 3.38 -3.19
CA ASP A 133 20.22 2.71 -2.31
C ASP A 133 18.80 2.72 -2.88
N ASP A 134 18.38 3.81 -3.56
CA ASP A 134 17.06 3.88 -4.18
C ASP A 134 16.91 2.85 -5.32
N PHE A 135 17.99 2.62 -6.07
CA PHE A 135 18.00 1.62 -7.14
C PHE A 135 17.82 0.22 -6.57
N LEU A 136 18.59 -0.10 -5.52
CA LEU A 136 18.50 -1.39 -4.83
C LEU A 136 17.13 -1.59 -4.17
N ASN A 137 16.57 -0.53 -3.59
CA ASN A 137 15.23 -0.55 -2.99
C ASN A 137 14.16 -0.89 -4.03
N ILE A 138 14.20 -0.27 -5.22
CA ILE A 138 13.25 -0.57 -6.31
C ILE A 138 13.33 -2.06 -6.71
N ILE A 139 14.54 -2.59 -6.89
CA ILE A 139 14.72 -4.01 -7.24
C ILE A 139 14.21 -4.93 -6.13
N SER A 140 14.52 -4.59 -4.88
CA SER A 140 14.07 -5.33 -3.70
C SER A 140 12.55 -5.40 -3.64
N MET A 141 11.85 -4.28 -3.84
CA MET A 141 10.38 -4.24 -3.87
C MET A 141 9.78 -5.07 -5.01
N GLY A 142 10.41 -5.07 -6.19
CA GLY A 142 10.05 -5.95 -7.29
C GLY A 142 10.12 -7.43 -6.89
N LYS A 143 11.23 -7.85 -6.27
CA LYS A 143 11.43 -9.23 -5.78
C LYS A 143 10.38 -9.60 -4.73
N GLU A 144 10.15 -8.73 -3.73
CA GLU A 144 9.17 -8.97 -2.67
C GLU A 144 7.74 -9.12 -3.22
N THR A 145 7.39 -8.34 -4.24
CA THR A 145 6.08 -8.42 -4.89
C THR A 145 5.87 -9.79 -5.54
N ARG A 146 6.90 -10.31 -6.23
CA ARG A 146 6.87 -11.63 -6.87
C ARG A 146 6.88 -12.77 -5.87
N GLU A 147 7.63 -12.61 -4.79
CA GLU A 147 7.64 -13.57 -3.70
C GLU A 147 6.26 -13.71 -3.06
N ALA A 148 5.60 -12.61 -2.70
CA ALA A 148 4.24 -12.62 -2.16
C ALA A 148 3.22 -13.25 -3.13
N GLU A 149 3.39 -13.03 -4.45
CA GLU A 149 2.56 -13.68 -5.47
C GLU A 149 2.75 -15.20 -5.48
N ARG A 150 4.01 -15.66 -5.51
CA ARG A 150 4.36 -17.09 -5.50
C ARG A 150 3.82 -17.79 -4.27
N GLN A 151 4.00 -17.20 -3.09
CA GLN A 151 3.51 -17.72 -1.82
C GLN A 151 1.99 -17.87 -1.80
N LEU A 152 1.25 -16.84 -2.25
CA LEU A 152 -0.20 -16.90 -2.34
C LEU A 152 -0.67 -17.99 -3.31
N THR A 153 -0.04 -18.09 -4.48
CA THR A 153 -0.36 -19.13 -5.47
C THR A 153 -0.10 -20.54 -4.93
N ALA A 154 1.02 -20.75 -4.22
CA ALA A 154 1.33 -22.05 -3.63
C ALA A 154 0.28 -22.49 -2.60
N ILE A 155 -0.19 -21.56 -1.76
CA ILE A 155 -1.24 -21.83 -0.76
C ILE A 155 -2.61 -22.03 -1.41
N ASP A 156 -2.96 -21.24 -2.43
CA ASP A 156 -4.20 -21.41 -3.18
C ASP A 156 -4.29 -22.79 -3.83
N GLN A 157 -3.22 -23.23 -4.49
CA GLN A 157 -3.11 -24.57 -5.06
C GLN A 157 -3.19 -25.65 -3.97
N LEU A 158 -2.50 -25.48 -2.84
CA LEU A 158 -2.55 -26.43 -1.73
C LEU A 158 -3.98 -26.61 -1.20
N VAL A 159 -4.70 -25.51 -0.99
CA VAL A 159 -6.05 -25.50 -0.39
C VAL A 159 -7.13 -25.96 -1.36
N ASN A 160 -7.00 -25.65 -2.66
CA ASN A 160 -8.03 -25.99 -3.65
C ASN A 160 -7.83 -27.36 -4.31
N ASP A 161 -6.59 -27.84 -4.45
CA ASP A 161 -6.29 -28.94 -5.37
C ASP A 161 -5.65 -30.20 -4.71
N GLY A 162 -5.29 -30.23 -3.42
CA GLY A 162 -4.80 -31.44 -2.69
C GLY A 162 -3.30 -31.81 -2.79
N HIS A 163 -2.82 -32.71 -1.90
CA HIS A 163 -1.70 -32.43 -0.96
C HIS A 163 -0.24 -32.85 -1.25
N GLY A 164 0.10 -33.77 -2.17
CA GLY A 164 1.48 -34.30 -2.24
C GLY A 164 2.52 -33.34 -2.85
N GLU A 165 2.47 -33.17 -4.17
CA GLU A 165 3.41 -32.30 -4.92
C GLU A 165 3.28 -30.81 -4.52
N LYS A 166 2.15 -30.43 -3.94
CA LYS A 166 1.85 -29.05 -3.54
C LYS A 166 2.52 -28.64 -2.24
N LEU A 167 2.83 -29.60 -1.36
CA LEU A 167 3.58 -29.33 -0.14
C LEU A 167 5.01 -28.88 -0.47
N GLN A 168 5.64 -29.50 -1.48
CA GLN A 168 6.94 -29.08 -1.99
C GLN A 168 6.89 -27.66 -2.56
N SER A 169 5.83 -27.32 -3.32
CA SER A 169 5.64 -25.96 -3.83
C SER A 169 5.55 -24.92 -2.71
N VAL A 170 4.87 -25.24 -1.61
CA VAL A 170 4.81 -24.34 -0.43
C VAL A 170 6.16 -24.24 0.26
N SER A 171 6.87 -25.36 0.48
CA SER A 171 8.21 -25.36 1.06
C SER A 171 9.18 -24.46 0.27
N VAL A 172 9.18 -24.59 -1.06
CA VAL A 172 9.99 -23.76 -1.96
C VAL A 172 9.53 -22.30 -1.94
N ALA A 173 8.23 -22.05 -2.01
CA ALA A 173 7.68 -20.70 -2.07
C ALA A 173 7.87 -19.89 -0.79
N PHE A 174 7.94 -20.52 0.38
CA PHE A 174 8.20 -19.83 1.65
C PHE A 174 9.65 -19.96 2.11
N ASN A 175 10.50 -20.67 1.36
CA ASN A 175 11.87 -20.99 1.74
C ASN A 175 11.97 -21.65 3.14
N ILE A 176 11.03 -22.56 3.44
CA ILE A 176 10.98 -23.34 4.69
C ILE A 176 11.38 -24.78 4.35
N PRO A 177 12.22 -25.47 5.15
CA PRO A 177 12.48 -26.90 4.97
C PRO A 177 11.18 -27.71 4.85
N TYR A 178 11.18 -28.74 4.00
CA TYR A 178 9.98 -29.54 3.74
C TYR A 178 9.38 -30.10 5.03
N ASP A 179 10.20 -30.69 5.90
CA ASP A 179 9.75 -31.28 7.17
C ASP A 179 9.10 -30.24 8.11
N ASP A 180 9.60 -29.01 8.11
CA ASP A 180 9.02 -27.94 8.93
C ASP A 180 7.75 -27.38 8.29
N THR A 181 7.70 -27.33 6.96
CA THR A 181 6.48 -26.98 6.21
C THR A 181 5.37 -27.98 6.51
N GLU A 182 5.66 -29.28 6.50
CA GLU A 182 4.71 -30.33 6.86
C GLU A 182 4.18 -30.15 8.29
N LYS A 183 5.07 -29.92 9.27
CA LYS A 183 4.69 -29.68 10.66
C LYS A 183 3.81 -28.44 10.81
N ILE A 184 4.21 -27.31 10.21
CA ILE A 184 3.46 -26.05 10.30
C ILE A 184 2.06 -26.23 9.72
N LEU A 185 1.95 -26.85 8.54
CA LEU A 185 0.66 -27.06 7.89
C LEU A 185 -0.22 -28.06 8.64
N PHE A 186 0.37 -29.14 9.15
CA PHE A 186 -0.34 -30.05 10.04
C PHE A 186 -0.92 -29.29 11.24
N ARG A 187 -0.15 -28.42 11.90
CA ARG A 187 -0.65 -27.59 13.01
C ARG A 187 -1.78 -26.66 12.56
N ILE A 188 -1.62 -25.96 11.44
CA ILE A 188 -2.66 -25.07 10.92
C ILE A 188 -3.95 -25.84 10.65
N THR A 189 -3.88 -27.02 10.01
CA THR A 189 -5.08 -27.83 9.76
C THR A 189 -5.78 -28.27 11.04
N THR A 190 -5.06 -28.55 12.13
CA THR A 190 -5.67 -28.88 13.43
C THR A 190 -6.40 -27.71 14.09
N MET A 191 -6.21 -26.47 13.61
CA MET A 191 -6.98 -25.31 14.07
C MET A 191 -8.38 -25.27 13.46
N PHE A 192 -8.68 -26.10 12.48
CA PHE A 192 -9.98 -26.13 11.82
C PHE A 192 -10.72 -27.41 12.15
N ASP A 193 -12.00 -27.30 12.47
CA ASP A 193 -12.87 -28.46 12.63
C ASP A 193 -13.19 -29.11 11.28
N ALA A 194 -13.89 -30.26 11.30
CA ALA A 194 -14.29 -30.97 10.08
C ALA A 194 -15.23 -30.17 9.15
N ARG A 195 -15.80 -29.06 9.64
CA ARG A 195 -16.65 -28.13 8.88
C ARG A 195 -15.87 -26.89 8.39
N GLY A 196 -14.56 -26.84 8.64
CA GLY A 196 -13.70 -25.71 8.31
C GLY A 196 -13.84 -24.52 9.26
N ASN A 197 -14.40 -24.72 10.46
CA ASN A 197 -14.47 -23.65 11.45
C ASN A 197 -13.18 -23.52 12.25
N PHE A 198 -12.70 -22.29 12.36
CA PHE A 198 -11.52 -21.99 13.15
C PHE A 198 -11.79 -22.14 14.66
N SER A 199 -10.92 -22.88 15.34
CA SER A 199 -10.91 -23.06 16.78
C SER A 199 -9.86 -22.15 17.42
N ARG A 200 -10.34 -21.10 18.10
CA ARG A 200 -9.49 -20.17 18.83
C ARG A 200 -8.69 -20.86 19.93
N GLN A 201 -9.32 -21.79 20.65
CA GLN A 201 -8.67 -22.57 21.70
C GLN A 201 -7.51 -23.42 21.16
N ALA A 202 -7.69 -24.05 19.99
CA ALA A 202 -6.62 -24.81 19.35
C ALA A 202 -5.45 -23.90 18.99
N PHE A 203 -5.74 -22.74 18.38
CA PHE A 203 -4.72 -21.74 18.05
C PHE A 203 -3.95 -21.26 19.29
N ASP A 204 -4.65 -20.90 20.37
CA ASP A 204 -4.00 -20.38 21.59
C ASP A 204 -3.06 -21.42 22.22
N SER A 205 -3.37 -22.71 22.10
CA SER A 205 -2.49 -23.79 22.56
C SER A 205 -1.22 -23.98 21.72
N MET A 206 -1.20 -23.47 20.48
CA MET A 206 -0.12 -23.65 19.51
C MET A 206 0.67 -22.37 19.22
N VAL A 207 0.19 -21.20 19.67
CA VAL A 207 0.75 -19.89 19.27
C VAL A 207 2.24 -19.75 19.58
N ASP A 208 2.71 -20.29 20.71
CA ASP A 208 4.12 -20.23 21.09
C ASP A 208 5.00 -21.15 20.23
N GLU A 209 4.49 -22.32 19.84
CA GLU A 209 5.17 -23.23 18.90
C GLU A 209 5.25 -22.59 17.51
N LEU A 210 4.15 -22.02 17.02
CA LEU A 210 4.07 -21.32 15.74
C LEU A 210 5.02 -20.14 15.67
N ALA A 211 5.08 -19.34 16.73
CA ALA A 211 6.00 -18.20 16.81
C ALA A 211 7.48 -18.63 16.75
N GLY A 212 7.79 -19.88 17.14
CA GLY A 212 9.13 -20.46 17.08
C GLY A 212 9.68 -20.67 15.67
N TYR A 213 8.80 -20.83 14.67
CA TYR A 213 9.19 -20.97 13.26
C TYR A 213 9.49 -19.62 12.56
N GLY A 214 9.38 -18.51 13.28
CA GLY A 214 9.82 -17.19 12.82
C GLY A 214 8.93 -16.58 11.73
N ASP A 215 9.56 -15.77 10.89
CA ASP A 215 8.93 -14.80 10.00
C ASP A 215 7.90 -15.43 9.02
N HIS A 216 8.19 -16.62 8.49
CA HIS A 216 7.38 -17.24 7.44
C HIS A 216 6.01 -17.75 7.91
N VAL A 217 5.81 -17.99 9.20
CA VAL A 217 4.51 -18.47 9.71
C VAL A 217 3.44 -17.40 9.56
N PHE A 218 3.78 -16.13 9.79
CA PHE A 218 2.83 -15.05 9.57
C PHE A 218 2.41 -14.96 8.10
N GLU A 219 3.38 -14.98 7.18
CA GLU A 219 3.15 -14.93 5.73
C GLU A 219 2.24 -16.09 5.30
N LEU A 220 2.53 -17.30 5.80
CA LEU A 220 1.79 -18.51 5.49
C LEU A 220 0.35 -18.45 6.03
N MET A 221 0.17 -18.04 7.29
CA MET A 221 -1.18 -17.88 7.86
C MET A 221 -1.97 -16.75 7.19
N TRP A 222 -1.31 -15.67 6.76
CA TRP A 222 -1.94 -14.61 5.97
C TRP A 222 -2.43 -15.13 4.61
N CYS A 223 -1.60 -15.89 3.90
CA CYS A 223 -1.99 -16.53 2.64
C CYS A 223 -3.16 -17.49 2.85
N TYR A 224 -3.13 -18.30 3.92
CA TYR A 224 -4.26 -19.14 4.31
C TYR A 224 -5.53 -18.33 4.52
N PHE A 225 -5.45 -17.23 5.28
CA PHE A 225 -6.59 -16.33 5.51
C PHE A 225 -7.23 -15.84 4.22
N LYS A 226 -6.44 -15.58 3.18
CA LYS A 226 -6.95 -15.11 1.89
C LYS A 226 -7.72 -16.18 1.13
N VAL A 227 -7.29 -17.44 1.20
CA VAL A 227 -7.90 -18.55 0.43
C VAL A 227 -9.02 -19.27 1.19
N MET A 228 -9.17 -19.02 2.50
CA MET A 228 -10.26 -19.61 3.30
C MET A 228 -11.66 -19.26 2.76
N LYS A 229 -12.43 -20.31 2.43
CA LYS A 229 -13.81 -20.21 1.90
C LYS A 229 -14.86 -19.85 2.98
N ALA A 230 -14.64 -20.25 4.23
CA ALA A 230 -15.60 -20.04 5.31
C ALA A 230 -15.58 -18.60 5.85
N CYS A 231 -16.61 -17.81 5.53
CA CYS A 231 -16.73 -16.41 5.98
C CYS A 231 -16.98 -16.27 7.50
N THR A 232 -17.62 -17.27 8.12
CA THR A 232 -18.08 -17.23 9.52
C THR A 232 -16.96 -17.12 10.55
N ASN A 233 -15.72 -17.47 10.19
CA ASN A 233 -14.59 -17.48 11.12
C ASN A 233 -13.46 -16.51 10.76
N ARG A 234 -13.65 -15.68 9.72
CA ARG A 234 -12.61 -14.76 9.27
C ARG A 234 -12.21 -13.75 10.35
N VAL A 235 -13.17 -13.24 11.13
CA VAL A 235 -12.91 -12.32 12.24
C VAL A 235 -12.11 -13.01 13.35
N ALA A 236 -12.53 -14.21 13.77
CA ALA A 236 -11.82 -14.97 14.81
C ALA A 236 -10.38 -15.32 14.39
N PHE A 237 -10.18 -15.70 13.13
CA PHE A 237 -8.85 -15.95 12.56
C PHE A 237 -8.01 -14.67 12.49
N LEU A 238 -8.60 -13.55 12.06
CA LEU A 238 -7.92 -12.26 12.02
C LEU A 238 -7.47 -11.82 13.42
N ASN A 239 -8.32 -12.00 14.43
CA ASN A 239 -7.94 -11.71 15.81
C ASN A 239 -6.81 -12.64 16.26
N ALA A 240 -6.83 -13.93 15.93
CA ALA A 240 -5.74 -14.85 16.21
C ALA A 240 -4.40 -14.40 15.58
N LEU A 241 -4.40 -13.90 14.34
CA LEU A 241 -3.21 -13.33 13.71
C LEU A 241 -2.61 -12.16 14.50
N GLN A 242 -3.42 -11.36 15.20
CA GLN A 242 -2.92 -10.29 16.07
C GLN A 242 -2.11 -10.85 17.25
N HIS A 243 -2.54 -11.97 17.84
CA HIS A 243 -1.77 -12.62 18.91
C HIS A 243 -0.50 -13.26 18.37
N LEU A 244 -0.55 -13.87 17.18
CA LEU A 244 0.66 -14.40 16.55
C LEU A 244 1.70 -13.29 16.35
N ILE A 245 1.29 -12.16 15.76
CA ILE A 245 2.15 -10.98 15.58
C ILE A 245 2.78 -10.55 16.91
N HIS A 246 1.97 -10.46 17.96
CA HIS A 246 2.44 -10.06 19.28
C HIS A 246 3.47 -11.05 19.86
N ARG A 247 3.26 -12.36 19.67
CA ARG A 247 4.17 -13.41 20.15
C ARG A 247 5.47 -13.49 19.34
N MET A 248 5.42 -13.31 18.03
CA MET A 248 6.60 -13.34 17.16
C MET A 248 7.59 -12.20 17.44
N LYS A 249 7.11 -11.05 17.95
CA LYS A 249 7.93 -9.83 18.18
C LYS A 249 8.69 -9.37 16.93
N ARG A 250 8.10 -9.56 15.74
CA ARG A 250 8.66 -9.20 14.42
C ARG A 250 7.73 -8.26 13.62
N PRO A 251 7.28 -7.13 14.20
CA PRO A 251 6.24 -6.30 13.58
C PRO A 251 6.63 -5.72 12.22
N LYS A 252 7.91 -5.34 12.03
CA LYS A 252 8.41 -4.83 10.75
C LYS A 252 8.29 -5.86 9.62
N HIS A 253 8.55 -7.14 9.91
CA HIS A 253 8.45 -8.20 8.92
C HIS A 253 6.99 -8.41 8.48
N ALA A 254 6.08 -8.54 9.45
CA ALA A 254 4.65 -8.69 9.16
C ALA A 254 4.10 -7.48 8.37
N LEU A 255 4.50 -6.27 8.76
CA LEU A 255 4.09 -5.04 8.10
C LEU A 255 4.62 -4.96 6.66
N ARG A 256 5.89 -5.31 6.43
CA ARG A 256 6.49 -5.42 5.10
C ARG A 256 5.63 -6.29 4.19
N TYR A 257 5.26 -7.47 4.66
CA TYR A 257 4.47 -8.42 3.90
C TYR A 257 3.07 -7.89 3.57
N LEU A 258 2.37 -7.35 4.57
CA LEU A 258 1.02 -6.79 4.39
C LEU A 258 1.01 -5.62 3.37
N LEU A 259 1.97 -4.70 3.46
CA LEU A 259 2.06 -3.56 2.55
C LEU A 259 2.43 -4.00 1.12
N THR A 260 3.34 -4.97 0.99
CA THR A 260 3.69 -5.56 -0.31
C THR A 260 2.50 -6.26 -0.95
N ASP A 261 1.77 -7.08 -0.20
CA ASP A 261 0.59 -7.78 -0.71
C ASP A 261 -0.55 -6.81 -1.09
N PHE A 262 -0.77 -5.76 -0.30
CA PHE A 262 -1.74 -4.70 -0.60
C PHE A 262 -1.43 -3.99 -1.93
N CYS A 263 -0.16 -3.63 -2.15
CA CYS A 263 0.29 -2.91 -3.35
C CYS A 263 0.60 -3.82 -4.54
N ARG A 264 0.58 -5.14 -4.37
CA ARG A 264 0.87 -6.12 -5.44
C ARG A 264 -0.06 -5.96 -6.63
N ARG A 265 -1.33 -5.61 -6.40
CA ARG A 265 -2.31 -5.23 -7.41
C ARG A 265 -2.88 -3.85 -7.09
N SER A 266 -2.20 -2.81 -7.56
CA SER A 266 -2.60 -1.41 -7.36
C SER A 266 -3.89 -1.06 -8.12
N ASP A 267 -4.19 -1.80 -9.19
CA ASP A 267 -5.34 -1.65 -10.09
C ASP A 267 -6.61 -2.38 -9.60
N GLN A 268 -6.54 -3.16 -8.51
CA GLN A 268 -7.65 -3.97 -8.04
C GLN A 268 -7.82 -3.86 -6.52
N VAL A 269 -9.06 -3.85 -6.04
CA VAL A 269 -9.35 -3.96 -4.61
C VAL A 269 -9.62 -5.41 -4.24
N MET A 270 -8.87 -5.93 -3.27
CA MET A 270 -9.02 -7.29 -2.79
C MET A 270 -9.86 -7.32 -1.51
N PRO A 271 -10.71 -8.35 -1.29
CA PRO A 271 -11.48 -8.48 -0.05
C PRO A 271 -10.63 -8.48 1.23
N SER A 272 -9.36 -8.91 1.14
CA SER A 272 -8.41 -8.95 2.26
C SER A 272 -7.78 -7.59 2.62
N ASP A 273 -7.87 -6.59 1.74
CA ASP A 273 -7.15 -5.32 1.90
C ASP A 273 -7.52 -4.62 3.22
N ARG A 274 -8.80 -4.66 3.59
CA ARG A 274 -9.28 -4.07 4.86
C ARG A 274 -8.63 -4.75 6.06
N SER A 275 -8.59 -6.07 6.05
CA SER A 275 -7.96 -6.87 7.10
C SER A 275 -6.46 -6.60 7.20
N ALA A 276 -5.80 -6.33 6.07
CA ALA A 276 -4.38 -5.98 6.04
C ALA A 276 -4.14 -4.68 6.81
N PHE A 277 -4.94 -3.65 6.58
CA PHE A 277 -4.80 -2.37 7.28
C PHE A 277 -5.22 -2.43 8.75
N MET A 278 -6.21 -3.25 9.10
CA MET A 278 -6.52 -3.50 10.51
C MET A 278 -5.31 -4.09 11.25
N LEU A 279 -4.65 -5.12 10.67
CA LEU A 279 -3.42 -5.67 11.25
C LEU A 279 -2.27 -4.67 11.23
N ALA A 280 -2.11 -3.91 10.15
CA ALA A 280 -1.07 -2.88 10.02
C ALA A 280 -1.22 -1.80 11.10
N ASN A 281 -2.43 -1.32 11.38
CA ASN A 281 -2.71 -0.35 12.44
C ASN A 281 -2.30 -0.86 13.82
N ILE A 282 -2.52 -2.15 14.09
CA ILE A 282 -2.16 -2.81 15.36
C ILE A 282 -0.64 -3.00 15.47
N LEU A 283 0.03 -3.30 14.36
CA LEU A 283 1.48 -3.48 14.28
C LEU A 283 2.27 -2.21 14.64
N LEU A 284 1.69 -1.02 14.40
CA LEU A 284 2.33 0.26 14.73
C LEU A 284 2.37 0.58 16.24
N ARG A 285 1.65 -0.18 17.06
CA ARG A 285 1.45 0.15 18.48
C ARG A 285 2.42 -0.60 19.39
N SER A 286 3.00 0.11 20.35
CA SER A 286 3.84 -0.48 21.40
C SER A 286 3.02 -1.25 22.44
N TYR A 287 1.75 -0.89 22.61
CA TYR A 287 0.83 -1.56 23.52
C TYR A 287 -0.58 -1.63 22.93
N ASN A 288 -1.10 -2.86 22.87
CA ASN A 288 -2.39 -3.18 22.29
C ASN A 288 -3.34 -3.68 23.38
N GLN A 289 -4.04 -2.75 24.02
CA GLN A 289 -5.16 -3.07 24.94
C GLN A 289 -6.29 -3.84 24.24
N GLU A 290 -6.31 -3.79 22.92
CA GLU A 290 -7.34 -4.40 22.08
C GLU A 290 -7.00 -5.83 21.66
N LEU A 291 -5.83 -6.38 22.04
CA LEU A 291 -5.47 -7.78 21.74
C LEU A 291 -6.52 -8.77 22.26
N ASP A 292 -7.16 -8.47 23.38
CA ASP A 292 -8.17 -9.33 24.00
C ASP A 292 -9.61 -8.93 23.61
N VAL A 293 -9.77 -7.98 22.70
CA VAL A 293 -11.07 -7.51 22.22
C VAL A 293 -11.26 -8.00 20.79
N ASN A 294 -12.47 -8.47 20.46
CA ASN A 294 -12.79 -8.78 19.07
C ASN A 294 -12.87 -7.48 18.25
N ILE A 295 -11.79 -7.13 17.58
CA ILE A 295 -11.73 -5.93 16.76
C ILE A 295 -12.27 -6.26 15.37
N GLU A 296 -13.49 -5.80 15.10
CA GLU A 296 -14.00 -5.78 13.73
C GLU A 296 -13.55 -4.54 12.96
N MET A 297 -13.09 -3.48 13.63
CA MET A 297 -12.65 -2.22 13.04
C MET A 297 -11.71 -1.48 14.00
N THR A 298 -10.67 -0.82 13.48
CA THR A 298 -9.74 -0.06 14.33
C THR A 298 -10.47 1.12 14.99
N PRO A 299 -10.45 1.26 16.34
CA PRO A 299 -11.08 2.39 17.01
C PRO A 299 -10.48 3.73 16.58
N GLU A 300 -11.29 4.78 16.45
CA GLU A 300 -10.77 6.12 16.11
C GLU A 300 -9.88 6.71 17.21
N ASP A 301 -9.96 6.20 18.43
CA ASP A 301 -9.21 6.68 19.58
C ASP A 301 -7.71 6.41 19.47
N VAL A 302 -7.29 5.48 18.60
CA VAL A 302 -5.86 5.25 18.30
C VAL A 302 -5.17 6.53 17.82
N LEU A 303 -5.90 7.44 17.17
CA LEU A 303 -5.37 8.72 16.69
C LEU A 303 -5.05 9.71 17.84
N ASN A 304 -5.60 9.50 19.05
CA ASN A 304 -5.30 10.34 20.22
C ASN A 304 -3.96 9.97 20.89
N VAL A 305 -3.44 8.78 20.62
CA VAL A 305 -2.28 8.25 21.34
C VAL A 305 -1.01 8.57 20.54
N ARG A 306 -0.16 9.49 21.06
CA ARG A 306 1.19 9.73 20.50
C ARG A 306 2.27 8.87 21.16
N LYS A 307 2.16 8.60 22.46
CA LYS A 307 3.16 7.84 23.25
C LYS A 307 2.97 6.31 23.25
N GLY A 308 2.06 5.80 22.43
CA GLY A 308 1.72 4.36 22.35
C GLY A 308 2.04 3.72 21.01
N LEU A 309 2.77 4.45 20.14
CA LEU A 309 3.27 3.95 18.87
C LEU A 309 4.72 3.51 19.02
N ASP A 310 5.09 2.43 18.35
CA ASP A 310 6.47 1.97 18.27
C ASP A 310 7.21 2.82 17.23
N PRO A 311 8.18 3.66 17.63
CA PRO A 311 8.84 4.59 16.73
C PRO A 311 9.64 3.90 15.63
N ASP A 312 10.23 2.73 15.90
CA ASP A 312 11.01 1.98 14.92
C ASP A 312 10.09 1.37 13.85
N VAL A 313 8.95 0.81 14.27
CA VAL A 313 7.96 0.26 13.33
C VAL A 313 7.28 1.38 12.52
N VAL A 314 6.96 2.50 13.15
CA VAL A 314 6.39 3.69 12.49
C VAL A 314 7.33 4.24 11.43
N HIS A 315 8.61 4.43 11.78
CA HIS A 315 9.60 4.92 10.83
C HIS A 315 9.80 3.95 9.66
N TYR A 316 9.83 2.64 9.94
CA TYR A 316 9.86 1.62 8.91
C TYR A 316 8.63 1.68 7.99
N ALA A 317 7.43 1.82 8.55
CA ALA A 317 6.19 1.93 7.81
C ALA A 317 6.18 3.16 6.90
N GLN A 318 6.61 4.31 7.44
CA GLN A 318 6.77 5.56 6.70
C GLN A 318 7.71 5.36 5.50
N PHE A 319 8.94 4.89 5.75
CA PHE A 319 9.92 4.60 4.71
C PHE A 319 9.34 3.68 3.63
N ARG A 320 8.63 2.62 4.05
CA ARG A 320 8.06 1.66 3.12
C ARG A 320 7.00 2.28 2.23
N VAL A 321 6.02 3.00 2.80
CA VAL A 321 4.96 3.67 2.02
C VAL A 321 5.55 4.70 1.07
N ASP A 322 6.51 5.51 1.54
CA ASP A 322 7.18 6.52 0.73
C ASP A 322 8.03 5.90 -0.40
N SER A 323 8.59 4.70 -0.20
CA SER A 323 9.33 3.97 -1.25
C SER A 323 8.41 3.34 -2.32
N MET A 324 7.13 3.15 -2.01
CA MET A 324 6.10 2.63 -2.94
C MET A 324 5.04 3.70 -3.26
N ASP A 325 5.42 4.98 -3.18
CA ASP A 325 4.55 6.14 -3.34
C ASP A 325 3.56 6.01 -4.50
N ASP A 326 4.04 5.68 -5.70
CA ASP A 326 3.23 5.52 -6.91
C ASP A 326 2.20 4.40 -6.75
N ARG A 327 2.65 3.19 -6.39
CA ARG A 327 1.76 2.01 -6.31
C ARG A 327 0.76 2.11 -5.16
N PHE A 328 1.20 2.65 -4.02
CA PHE A 328 0.34 2.84 -2.86
C PHE A 328 -0.70 3.91 -3.16
N SER A 329 -0.30 5.04 -3.75
CA SER A 329 -1.23 6.09 -4.17
C SER A 329 -2.21 5.58 -5.23
N ALA A 330 -1.74 4.84 -6.23
CA ALA A 330 -2.58 4.19 -7.23
C ALA A 330 -3.58 3.22 -6.60
N LYS A 331 -3.16 2.44 -5.60
CA LYS A 331 -4.05 1.53 -4.87
C LYS A 331 -5.14 2.29 -4.10
N VAL A 332 -4.79 3.35 -3.38
CA VAL A 332 -5.77 4.21 -2.68
C VAL A 332 -6.73 4.87 -3.67
N HIS A 333 -6.21 5.30 -4.82
CA HIS A 333 -7.03 5.86 -5.89
C HIS A 333 -8.04 4.85 -6.44
N THR A 334 -7.60 3.63 -6.79
CA THR A 334 -8.49 2.54 -7.22
C THR A 334 -9.59 2.25 -6.20
N ILE A 335 -9.28 2.27 -4.90
CA ILE A 335 -10.29 2.12 -3.84
C ILE A 335 -11.34 3.23 -3.94
N HIS A 336 -10.90 4.46 -4.10
CA HIS A 336 -11.77 5.62 -4.20
C HIS A 336 -12.60 5.65 -5.50
N GLU A 337 -12.00 5.32 -6.64
CA GLU A 337 -12.71 5.20 -7.92
C GLU A 337 -13.81 4.15 -7.86
N ASN A 338 -13.56 3.01 -7.20
CA ASN A 338 -14.60 2.00 -6.96
C ASN A 338 -15.74 2.52 -6.07
N ILE A 339 -15.44 3.37 -5.08
CA ILE A 339 -16.47 4.04 -4.27
C ILE A 339 -17.31 4.97 -5.15
N ILE A 340 -16.67 5.85 -5.94
CA ILE A 340 -17.37 6.77 -6.86
C ILE A 340 -18.25 6.00 -7.85
N ALA A 341 -17.71 4.93 -8.45
CA ALA A 341 -18.43 4.12 -9.40
C ALA A 341 -19.72 3.55 -8.79
N GLN A 342 -19.64 3.02 -7.56
CA GLN A 342 -20.82 2.51 -6.85
C GLN A 342 -21.78 3.61 -6.37
N LEU A 343 -21.28 4.82 -6.07
CA LEU A 343 -22.13 5.97 -5.73
C LEU A 343 -22.84 6.58 -6.94
N THR A 344 -22.31 6.37 -8.14
CA THR A 344 -22.87 6.87 -9.41
C THR A 344 -23.84 5.87 -10.04
N ALA A 345 -23.63 4.57 -9.79
CA ALA A 345 -24.42 3.51 -10.40
C ALA A 345 -25.91 3.60 -10.07
N SER A 346 -26.76 3.61 -11.11
CA SER A 346 -28.21 3.54 -10.96
C SER A 346 -28.72 2.13 -10.65
N VAL A 347 -27.89 1.10 -10.86
CA VAL A 347 -28.20 -0.32 -10.66
C VAL A 347 -27.05 -0.94 -9.83
N PRO A 348 -27.34 -1.83 -8.87
CA PRO A 348 -26.31 -2.52 -8.10
C PRO A 348 -25.33 -3.23 -9.04
N PHE A 349 -24.05 -2.90 -8.94
CA PHE A 349 -22.99 -3.63 -9.62
C PHE A 349 -22.85 -5.03 -9.00
N ASP A 350 -22.73 -6.06 -9.83
CA ASP A 350 -22.27 -7.39 -9.40
C ASP A 350 -20.76 -7.36 -9.19
N GLN A 351 -20.34 -6.67 -8.12
CA GLN A 351 -18.94 -6.56 -7.71
C GLN A 351 -18.68 -7.43 -6.48
N ALA A 352 -17.50 -8.06 -6.45
CA ALA A 352 -17.04 -8.87 -5.33
C ALA A 352 -16.91 -8.08 -4.02
N VAL A 353 -16.81 -6.74 -4.07
CA VAL A 353 -16.65 -5.87 -2.90
C VAL A 353 -17.76 -4.81 -2.88
N THR A 354 -18.50 -4.75 -1.79
CA THR A 354 -19.58 -3.77 -1.58
C THR A 354 -19.04 -2.38 -1.22
N ILE A 355 -19.79 -1.32 -1.52
CA ILE A 355 -19.45 0.06 -1.12
C ILE A 355 -19.20 0.20 0.38
N ARG A 356 -19.94 -0.53 1.22
CA ARG A 356 -19.69 -0.55 2.67
C ARG A 356 -18.28 -1.08 2.97
N GLN A 357 -17.87 -2.17 2.33
CA GLN A 357 -16.52 -2.71 2.52
C GLN A 357 -15.44 -1.75 1.99
N LEU A 358 -15.68 -1.08 0.87
CA LEU A 358 -14.76 -0.08 0.31
C LEU A 358 -14.59 1.13 1.25
N LEU A 359 -15.68 1.68 1.76
CA LEU A 359 -15.63 2.79 2.72
C LEU A 359 -14.87 2.40 3.99
N LEU A 360 -15.14 1.20 4.51
CA LEU A 360 -14.41 0.70 5.68
C LEU A 360 -12.92 0.49 5.40
N LEU A 361 -12.54 0.01 4.22
CA LEU A 361 -11.15 -0.08 3.82
C LEU A 361 -10.49 1.30 3.74
N GLU A 362 -11.11 2.26 3.04
CA GLU A 362 -10.58 3.61 2.89
C GLU A 362 -10.37 4.28 4.26
N ARG A 363 -11.31 4.09 5.20
CA ARG A 363 -11.15 4.53 6.59
C ARG A 363 -9.92 3.94 7.27
N GLU A 364 -9.69 2.63 7.15
CA GLU A 364 -8.54 1.95 7.77
C GLU A 364 -7.21 2.44 7.18
N VAL A 365 -7.18 2.73 5.87
CA VAL A 365 -6.04 3.38 5.19
C VAL A 365 -5.79 4.77 5.78
N PHE A 366 -6.82 5.61 5.91
CA PHE A 366 -6.64 6.95 6.47
C PHE A 366 -6.16 6.92 7.92
N ILE A 367 -6.62 5.98 8.74
CA ILE A 367 -6.08 5.78 10.09
C ILE A 367 -4.60 5.44 10.02
N PHE A 368 -4.20 4.48 9.20
CA PHE A 368 -2.81 4.07 9.08
C PHE A 368 -1.90 5.23 8.67
N LEU A 369 -2.28 5.97 7.63
CA LEU A 369 -1.52 7.14 7.15
C LEU A 369 -1.40 8.23 8.22
N SER A 370 -2.43 8.38 9.06
CA SER A 370 -2.42 9.34 10.19
C SER A 370 -1.43 8.94 11.30
N LEU A 371 -1.05 7.67 11.37
CA LEU A 371 -0.13 7.13 12.39
C LEU A 371 1.34 7.18 11.95
N ILE A 372 1.63 7.05 10.65
CA ILE A 372 3.01 6.89 10.16
C ILE A 372 3.70 8.16 9.67
N ALA A 373 2.94 9.22 9.37
CA ALA A 373 3.47 10.41 8.68
C ALA A 373 4.17 10.06 7.35
N GLY A 374 4.97 10.97 6.80
CA GLY A 374 5.60 10.82 5.47
C GLY A 374 4.93 11.66 4.38
N HIS A 375 5.63 11.80 3.25
CA HIS A 375 5.17 12.67 2.17
C HIS A 375 3.95 12.08 1.47
N THR A 376 3.95 10.76 1.22
CA THR A 376 2.81 10.06 0.60
C THR A 376 1.59 10.10 1.52
N ALA A 377 1.78 9.87 2.81
CA ALA A 377 0.69 9.92 3.79
C ALA A 377 0.03 11.30 3.86
N ARG A 378 0.84 12.37 3.95
CA ARG A 378 0.33 13.75 3.94
C ARG A 378 -0.40 14.05 2.64
N PHE A 379 0.19 13.70 1.50
CA PHE A 379 -0.40 13.95 0.18
C PHE A 379 -1.80 13.31 0.06
N ILE A 380 -1.91 12.03 0.40
CA ILE A 380 -3.19 11.30 0.35
C ILE A 380 -4.21 11.91 1.33
N LEU A 381 -3.82 12.21 2.57
CA LEU A 381 -4.74 12.77 3.56
C LEU A 381 -5.21 14.18 3.21
N VAL A 382 -4.34 15.03 2.66
CA VAL A 382 -4.72 16.37 2.19
C VAL A 382 -5.64 16.29 0.98
N SER A 383 -5.40 15.35 0.06
CA SER A 383 -6.30 15.10 -1.07
C SER A 383 -7.68 14.61 -0.60
N ALA A 384 -7.71 13.65 0.33
CA ALA A 384 -8.95 13.19 0.95
C ALA A 384 -9.66 14.31 1.73
N LEU A 385 -8.91 15.22 2.36
CA LEU A 385 -9.47 16.37 3.08
C LEU A 385 -10.24 17.30 2.13
N ARG A 386 -9.74 17.48 0.90
CA ARG A 386 -10.48 18.23 -0.14
C ARG A 386 -11.74 17.50 -0.57
N GLU A 387 -11.66 16.20 -0.82
CA GLU A 387 -12.83 15.41 -1.26
C GLU A 387 -13.94 15.36 -0.21
N TYR A 388 -13.60 15.09 1.05
CA TYR A 388 -14.57 14.93 2.13
C TYR A 388 -14.93 16.26 2.80
N GLY A 389 -14.13 17.31 2.63
CA GLY A 389 -14.32 18.61 3.27
C GLY A 389 -15.08 19.63 2.42
N HIS A 390 -15.26 19.40 1.12
CA HIS A 390 -15.94 20.32 0.20
C HIS A 390 -17.32 19.80 -0.24
N PRO A 391 -18.42 20.31 0.34
CA PRO A 391 -19.80 19.90 0.05
C PRO A 391 -20.19 19.91 -1.43
N GLN A 392 -19.72 20.91 -2.17
CA GLN A 392 -20.22 21.19 -3.53
C GLN A 392 -19.47 20.42 -4.62
N GLN A 393 -18.22 20.01 -4.35
CA GLN A 393 -17.30 19.52 -5.38
C GLN A 393 -16.76 18.11 -5.09
N GLY A 394 -16.90 17.64 -3.85
CA GLY A 394 -16.41 16.32 -3.44
C GLY A 394 -17.46 15.21 -3.52
N ILE A 395 -17.32 14.23 -2.63
CA ILE A 395 -18.05 12.96 -2.67
C ILE A 395 -19.57 13.10 -2.53
N TYR A 396 -20.03 14.26 -2.04
CA TYR A 396 -21.44 14.53 -1.78
C TYR A 396 -22.27 14.75 -3.05
N ARG A 397 -21.64 15.01 -4.21
CA ARG A 397 -22.34 15.30 -5.48
C ARG A 397 -23.00 14.08 -6.12
N TYR A 398 -22.61 12.88 -5.72
CA TYR A 398 -23.11 11.64 -6.33
C TYR A 398 -24.51 11.28 -5.85
N SER A 399 -25.31 10.67 -6.71
CA SER A 399 -26.75 10.43 -6.48
C SER A 399 -27.02 9.59 -5.23
N GLN A 400 -26.16 8.60 -4.94
CA GLN A 400 -26.30 7.72 -3.79
C GLN A 400 -25.59 8.23 -2.52
N ALA A 401 -24.89 9.38 -2.58
CA ALA A 401 -24.09 9.92 -1.48
C ALA A 401 -24.92 10.10 -0.20
N ARG A 402 -26.20 10.45 -0.34
CA ARG A 402 -27.11 10.70 0.79
C ARG A 402 -27.24 9.51 1.75
N ALA A 403 -27.17 8.28 1.24
CA ALA A 403 -27.28 7.08 2.07
C ALA A 403 -26.05 6.84 2.96
N TYR A 404 -24.93 7.51 2.67
CA TYR A 404 -23.63 7.29 3.31
C TYR A 404 -23.09 8.51 4.07
N LEU A 405 -23.90 9.58 4.19
CA LEU A 405 -23.49 10.82 4.88
C LEU A 405 -22.90 10.60 6.28
N PRO A 406 -23.44 9.73 7.16
CA PRO A 406 -22.83 9.48 8.46
C PRO A 406 -21.42 8.89 8.37
N ILE A 407 -21.16 8.04 7.38
CA ILE A 407 -19.84 7.43 7.14
C ILE A 407 -18.87 8.48 6.59
N PHE A 408 -19.32 9.35 5.67
CA PHE A 408 -18.48 10.44 5.16
C PHE A 408 -18.06 11.42 6.27
N LEU A 409 -18.94 11.71 7.23
CA LEU A 409 -18.56 12.51 8.40
C LEU A 409 -17.55 11.81 9.32
N GLN A 410 -17.60 10.47 9.43
CA GLN A 410 -16.58 9.71 10.14
C GLN A 410 -15.24 9.76 9.40
N HIS A 411 -15.24 9.63 8.08
CA HIS A 411 -14.03 9.78 7.25
C HIS A 411 -13.45 11.18 7.42
N LEU A 412 -14.25 12.23 7.26
CA LEU A 412 -13.82 13.61 7.43
C LEU A 412 -13.19 13.84 8.81
N LYS A 413 -13.79 13.30 9.87
CA LYS A 413 -13.24 13.39 11.23
C LYS A 413 -11.87 12.69 11.36
N VAL A 414 -11.73 11.49 10.81
CA VAL A 414 -10.45 10.75 10.77
C VAL A 414 -9.41 11.57 10.00
N ILE A 415 -9.78 12.11 8.83
CA ILE A 415 -8.90 12.88 7.95
C ILE A 415 -8.45 14.19 8.62
N ILE A 416 -9.36 14.98 9.22
CA ILE A 416 -9.02 16.21 9.94
C ILE A 416 -7.99 15.92 11.03
N ARG A 417 -8.22 14.85 11.82
CA ARG A 417 -7.30 14.43 12.88
C ARG A 417 -5.97 13.94 12.31
N GLY A 418 -6.00 13.25 11.17
CA GLY A 418 -4.81 12.82 10.43
C GLY A 418 -3.96 13.96 9.94
N VAL A 419 -4.56 14.93 9.23
CA VAL A 419 -3.87 16.15 8.77
C VAL A 419 -3.34 16.96 9.95
N GLY A 420 -4.05 17.01 11.07
CA GLY A 420 -3.53 17.61 12.31
C GLY A 420 -2.27 16.94 12.86
N ARG A 421 -1.98 15.68 12.49
CA ARG A 421 -0.78 14.95 12.91
C ARG A 421 0.36 15.01 11.89
N VAL A 422 0.05 14.94 10.60
CA VAL A 422 1.05 14.77 9.53
C VAL A 422 1.17 15.99 8.60
N GLY A 423 0.26 16.95 8.74
CA GLY A 423 0.20 18.15 7.91
C GLY A 423 1.35 19.12 8.14
N ALA A 424 1.43 20.13 7.27
CA ALA A 424 2.32 21.27 7.38
C ALA A 424 1.51 22.58 7.43
N GLN A 425 2.21 23.69 7.65
CA GLN A 425 1.60 25.01 7.80
C GLN A 425 0.73 25.41 6.60
N ASP A 426 1.09 25.02 5.38
CA ASP A 426 0.30 25.31 4.18
C ASP A 426 -1.08 24.63 4.20
N ASP A 427 -1.24 23.52 4.95
CA ASP A 427 -2.50 22.78 5.05
C ASP A 427 -3.50 23.46 6.01
N VAL A 428 -3.05 24.43 6.83
CA VAL A 428 -3.89 25.18 7.77
C VAL A 428 -4.97 25.97 7.04
N ILE A 429 -4.66 26.50 5.86
CA ILE A 429 -5.62 27.25 5.04
C ILE A 429 -6.78 26.34 4.63
N LEU A 430 -6.49 25.12 4.18
CA LEU A 430 -7.50 24.15 3.79
C LEU A 430 -8.37 23.74 4.98
N LEU A 431 -7.77 23.49 6.15
CA LEU A 431 -8.53 23.19 7.38
C LEU A 431 -9.51 24.31 7.74
N ARG A 432 -9.10 25.57 7.64
CA ARG A 432 -9.98 26.73 7.89
C ARG A 432 -11.11 26.83 6.86
N GLN A 433 -10.84 26.57 5.60
CA GLN A 433 -11.86 26.53 4.55
C GLN A 433 -12.94 25.49 4.86
N ILE A 434 -12.54 24.31 5.33
CA ILE A 434 -13.47 23.22 5.67
C ILE A 434 -14.31 23.56 6.89
N HIS A 435 -13.73 24.22 7.89
CA HIS A 435 -14.49 24.74 9.02
C HIS A 435 -15.54 25.78 8.57
N ALA A 436 -15.21 26.63 7.59
CA ALA A 436 -16.17 27.60 7.04
C ALA A 436 -17.33 26.93 6.26
N SER A 437 -17.13 25.72 5.75
CA SER A 437 -18.17 24.93 5.04
C SER A 437 -19.21 24.27 5.97
N GLU A 438 -19.20 24.55 7.28
CA GLU A 438 -20.12 23.95 8.26
C GLU A 438 -21.59 24.09 7.86
N ALA A 439 -22.01 25.31 7.52
CA ALA A 439 -23.39 25.60 7.17
C ALA A 439 -23.85 24.85 5.90
N GLU A 440 -22.94 24.61 4.95
CA GLU A 440 -23.21 23.86 3.74
C GLU A 440 -23.33 22.36 4.04
N LEU A 441 -22.44 21.81 4.86
CA LEU A 441 -22.51 20.41 5.31
C LEU A 441 -23.84 20.13 6.03
N MET A 442 -24.30 21.05 6.88
CA MET A 442 -25.58 20.91 7.59
C MET A 442 -26.82 20.86 6.67
N GLN A 443 -26.71 21.29 5.41
CA GLN A 443 -27.86 21.32 4.49
C GLN A 443 -28.19 19.94 3.91
N PHE A 444 -27.26 18.97 3.95
CA PHE A 444 -27.49 17.63 3.39
C PHE A 444 -28.54 16.82 4.15
N ASP A 445 -28.64 17.02 5.47
CA ASP A 445 -29.69 16.43 6.29
C ASP A 445 -30.06 17.37 7.45
N LYS A 446 -31.37 17.65 7.56
CA LYS A 446 -31.94 18.54 8.59
C LYS A 446 -32.17 17.80 9.92
N SER A 447 -31.84 16.51 10.01
CA SER A 447 -31.98 15.76 11.26
C SER A 447 -31.07 16.35 12.37
N PRO A 448 -31.58 16.53 13.61
CA PRO A 448 -30.76 17.04 14.71
C PRO A 448 -29.56 16.14 15.05
N GLU A 449 -29.62 14.85 14.73
CA GLU A 449 -28.53 13.91 14.91
C GLU A 449 -27.37 14.18 13.94
N TYR A 450 -27.69 14.36 12.66
CA TYR A 450 -26.70 14.68 11.64
C TYR A 450 -26.07 16.05 11.87
N GLN A 451 -26.85 17.08 12.16
CA GLN A 451 -26.31 18.41 12.46
C GLN A 451 -25.35 18.38 13.66
N ARG A 452 -25.70 17.66 14.74
CA ARG A 452 -24.78 17.44 15.87
C ARG A 452 -23.54 16.63 15.48
N ALA A 453 -23.62 15.74 14.50
CA ALA A 453 -22.45 15.04 13.99
C ALA A 453 -21.53 15.98 13.22
N VAL A 454 -22.05 16.87 12.36
CA VAL A 454 -21.27 17.89 11.64
C VAL A 454 -20.51 18.78 12.63
N VAL A 455 -21.20 19.38 13.61
CA VAL A 455 -20.56 20.24 14.64
C VAL A 455 -19.44 19.49 15.36
N ARG A 456 -19.68 18.24 15.78
CA ARG A 456 -18.68 17.44 16.50
C ARG A 456 -17.49 17.07 15.63
N THR A 457 -17.69 16.84 14.34
CA THR A 457 -16.62 16.56 13.38
C THR A 457 -15.76 17.81 13.18
N LEU A 458 -16.37 18.97 12.91
CA LEU A 458 -15.63 20.21 12.64
C LEU A 458 -14.99 20.84 13.88
N ALA A 459 -15.49 20.53 15.09
CA ALA A 459 -14.83 20.93 16.33
C ALA A 459 -13.39 20.38 16.48
N TRP A 460 -13.00 19.39 15.67
CA TRP A 460 -11.61 18.91 15.62
C TRP A 460 -10.68 19.78 14.77
N VAL A 461 -11.19 20.68 13.93
CA VAL A 461 -10.36 21.51 13.03
C VAL A 461 -9.39 22.37 13.83
N GLU A 462 -9.88 23.11 14.83
CA GLU A 462 -9.02 23.95 15.66
C GLU A 462 -7.95 23.11 16.35
N LYS A 463 -8.31 21.96 16.92
CA LYS A 463 -7.34 21.04 17.55
C LYS A 463 -6.30 20.53 16.55
N ALA A 464 -6.71 20.25 15.31
CA ALA A 464 -5.82 19.83 14.25
C ALA A 464 -4.83 20.95 13.88
N ILE A 465 -5.30 22.18 13.70
CA ILE A 465 -4.45 23.36 13.41
C ILE A 465 -3.40 23.54 14.50
N HIS A 466 -3.78 23.49 15.79
CA HIS A 466 -2.84 23.62 16.91
C HIS A 466 -1.85 22.45 17.03
N SER A 467 -2.16 21.30 16.40
CA SER A 467 -1.32 20.10 16.46
C SER A 467 -0.29 20.02 15.34
N ILE A 468 -0.46 20.82 14.28
CA ILE A 468 0.48 20.92 13.17
C ILE A 468 1.75 21.62 13.69
N PRO A 469 2.92 20.97 13.63
CA PRO A 469 4.15 21.57 14.15
C PRO A 469 4.49 22.85 13.38
N ASP A 470 4.94 23.87 14.11
CA ASP A 470 5.55 25.05 13.51
C ASP A 470 6.78 24.64 12.70
N ALA A 471 7.02 25.35 11.59
CA ALA A 471 8.15 25.07 10.69
C ALA A 471 9.53 25.04 11.39
N THR A 472 9.63 25.63 12.59
CA THR A 472 10.81 25.70 13.45
C THR A 472 11.03 24.47 14.35
N GLN A 473 10.10 23.51 14.41
CA GLN A 473 10.16 22.36 15.33
C GLN A 473 10.44 21.01 14.66
N ARG A 474 10.71 20.97 13.35
CA ARG A 474 11.09 19.71 12.69
C ARG A 474 12.53 19.34 13.03
N PRO A 475 12.80 18.13 13.56
CA PRO A 475 14.14 17.56 13.46
C PRO A 475 14.48 17.46 11.97
N VAL A 476 15.66 17.95 11.60
CA VAL A 476 16.22 17.68 10.26
C VAL A 476 16.37 16.16 10.17
N ALA A 477 15.65 15.57 9.21
CA ALA A 477 15.79 14.15 8.87
C ALA A 477 17.14 13.91 8.19
#